data_AF-A0A3A2HZ54-F1
#
_entry.id   AF-A0A3A2HZ54-F1
#
_cell.length_a   1.000
_cell.length_b   1.000
_cell.length_c   1.000
_cell.angle_alpha   90.00
_cell.angle_beta   90.00
_cell.angle_gamma   90.00
#
_symmetry.space_group_name_H-M   'P 1'
#
loop_
_entity.id
_entity.type
_entity.pdbx_description
1 polymer ?
#
loop_
_entity_poly.entity_id
_entity_poly.type
_entity_poly.pdbx_seq_one_letter_code
_entity_poly.pdbx_strand_id
1 'polypeptide(L)'
;MELKSWQDLISSWYENRKHDQVERLETILSQAPESVFGPDLTDQQSKAIACWLDGYLRVFQHARYQDQQKAYQSLLYASAKLEQTACQSMTDLHIKDWCLKRLQHLTVLALEFCNQQNDQTKWQQHANKMIESHVALMRAMNWNEAWKNDLRLRH
;
A
#
# COMPACT_ATOMS: atom_id res chain seq x y z
N MET A 1 -0.56 19.95 2.11
CA MET A 1 -0.10 19.76 3.51
C MET A 1 1.39 19.47 3.47
N GLU A 2 2.18 19.93 4.44
CA GLU A 2 3.61 19.60 4.50
C GLU A 2 3.84 18.21 5.13
N LEU A 3 4.92 17.52 4.75
CA LEU A 3 5.25 16.18 5.24
C LEU A 3 5.27 16.10 6.78
N LYS A 4 5.96 17.05 7.42
CA LYS A 4 6.09 17.10 8.87
C LYS A 4 4.74 17.30 9.56
N SER A 5 3.95 18.27 9.07
CA SER A 5 2.60 18.53 9.60
C SER A 5 1.69 17.30 9.49
N TRP A 6 1.76 16.59 8.37
CA TRP A 6 1.00 15.34 8.18
C TRP A 6 1.48 14.23 9.11
N GLN A 7 2.80 14.08 9.27
CA GLN A 7 3.38 13.10 10.19
C GLN A 7 3.00 13.37 11.65
N ASP A 8 3.03 14.62 12.09
CA ASP A 8 2.62 15.01 13.44
C ASP A 8 1.13 14.68 13.65
N LEU A 9 0.30 14.93 12.64
CA LEU A 9 -1.13 14.63 12.68
C LEU A 9 -1.42 13.12 12.78
N ILE A 10 -0.79 12.29 11.95
CA ILE A 10 -0.98 10.85 11.99
C ILE A 10 -0.37 10.23 13.26
N SER A 11 0.76 10.76 13.74
CA SER A 11 1.41 10.30 14.99
C SER A 11 0.53 10.62 16.20
N SER A 12 -0.04 11.83 16.26
CA SER A 12 -1.03 12.22 17.27
C SER A 12 -2.25 11.29 17.25
N TRP A 13 -2.67 10.79 16.08
CA TRP A 13 -3.76 9.81 16.00
C TRP A 13 -3.35 8.46 16.62
N TYR A 14 -2.12 7.99 16.35
CA TYR A 14 -1.59 6.75 16.94
C TYR A 14 -1.47 6.83 18.46
N GLU A 15 -1.04 7.97 19.01
CA GLU A 15 -0.88 8.19 20.45
C GLU A 15 -2.23 8.27 21.18
N ASN A 16 -3.23 8.90 20.57
CA ASN A 16 -4.55 9.15 21.19
C ASN A 16 -5.62 8.12 20.79
N ARG A 17 -5.19 6.93 20.37
CA ARG A 17 -6.04 5.92 19.73
C ARG A 17 -7.26 5.55 20.58
N LYS A 18 -8.46 5.77 20.01
CA LYS A 18 -9.73 5.17 20.47
C LYS A 18 -10.33 4.26 19.39
N HIS A 19 -11.22 3.35 19.79
CA HIS A 19 -11.76 2.28 18.92
C HIS A 19 -12.69 2.80 17.80
N ASP A 20 -13.13 4.05 17.88
CA ASP A 20 -14.14 4.71 17.05
C ASP A 20 -13.58 5.74 16.05
N GLN A 21 -12.25 5.88 15.95
CA GLN A 21 -11.64 6.97 15.17
C GLN A 21 -11.16 6.58 13.76
N VAL A 22 -11.71 5.52 13.17
CA VAL A 22 -11.27 5.05 11.85
C VAL A 22 -11.64 6.04 10.75
N GLU A 23 -12.80 6.70 10.81
CA GLU A 23 -13.17 7.75 9.85
C GLU A 23 -12.20 8.94 9.90
N ARG A 24 -11.74 9.30 11.10
CA ARG A 24 -10.71 10.32 11.29
C ARG A 24 -9.37 9.88 10.70
N LEU A 25 -9.00 8.60 10.86
CA LEU A 25 -7.81 8.04 10.24
C LEU A 25 -7.88 8.11 8.71
N GLU A 26 -9.00 7.71 8.11
CA GLU A 26 -9.21 7.80 6.66
C GLU A 26 -9.02 9.23 6.15
N THR A 27 -9.58 10.20 6.87
CA THR A 27 -9.42 11.62 6.55
C THR A 27 -7.95 12.02 6.57
N ILE A 28 -7.20 11.65 7.62
CA ILE A 28 -5.76 11.95 7.72
C ILE A 28 -4.98 11.28 6.58
N LEU A 29 -5.27 10.02 6.27
CA LEU A 29 -4.60 9.26 5.22
C LEU A 29 -4.85 9.83 3.82
N SER A 30 -6.06 10.34 3.56
CA SER A 30 -6.40 11.00 2.29
C SER A 30 -5.68 12.34 2.09
N GLN A 31 -5.20 12.97 3.17
CA GLN A 31 -4.46 14.22 3.17
C GLN A 31 -2.94 14.04 3.06
N ALA A 32 -2.47 12.80 2.88
CA ALA A 32 -1.05 12.49 2.74
C ALA A 32 -0.44 13.26 1.55
N PRO A 33 0.61 14.07 1.77
CA PRO A 33 1.24 14.80 0.69
C PRO A 33 2.06 13.88 -0.22
N GLU A 34 2.26 14.29 -1.48
CA GLU A 34 3.05 13.52 -2.46
C GLU A 34 4.47 13.23 -1.97
N SER A 35 5.04 14.12 -1.15
CA SER A 35 6.36 13.96 -0.53
C SER A 35 6.48 12.72 0.35
N VAL A 36 5.37 12.11 0.79
CA VAL A 36 5.38 10.80 1.49
C VAL A 36 5.95 9.70 0.59
N PHE A 37 5.75 9.82 -0.72
CA PHE A 37 6.04 8.79 -1.71
C PHE A 37 7.34 9.04 -2.50
N GLY A 38 8.14 10.03 -2.10
CA GLY A 38 9.40 10.40 -2.76
C GLY A 38 9.47 11.88 -3.14
N PRO A 39 10.40 12.28 -4.01
CA PRO A 39 11.24 11.42 -4.86
C PRO A 39 12.38 10.71 -4.11
N ASP A 40 12.92 11.32 -3.04
CA ASP A 40 14.09 10.81 -2.31
C ASP A 40 13.71 10.04 -1.03
N LEU A 41 14.44 8.94 -0.75
CA LEU A 41 14.28 8.19 0.49
C LEU A 41 15.12 8.84 1.61
N THR A 42 14.53 9.73 2.38
CA THR A 42 15.08 10.08 3.71
C THR A 42 14.43 9.23 4.80
N ASP A 43 15.03 9.20 5.99
CA ASP A 43 14.45 8.56 7.17
C ASP A 43 13.03 9.05 7.44
N GLN A 44 12.74 10.32 7.13
CA GLN A 44 11.42 10.90 7.30
C GLN A 44 10.42 10.27 6.32
N GLN A 45 10.74 10.16 5.03
CA GLN A 45 9.88 9.54 4.02
C GLN A 45 9.68 8.04 4.30
N SER A 46 10.75 7.34 4.68
CA SER A 46 10.69 5.92 5.04
C SER A 46 9.67 5.65 6.16
N LYS A 47 9.69 6.48 7.21
CA LYS A 47 8.68 6.42 8.27
C LYS A 47 7.30 6.84 7.78
N ALA A 48 7.22 7.89 6.95
CA ALA A 48 5.95 8.40 6.43
C ALA A 48 5.19 7.34 5.64
N ILE A 49 5.84 6.71 4.66
CA ILE A 49 5.22 5.72 3.77
C ILE A 49 4.81 4.46 4.54
N ALA A 50 5.61 4.06 5.53
CA ALA A 50 5.28 2.94 6.42
C ALA A 50 4.06 3.26 7.30
N CYS A 51 4.00 4.45 7.91
CA CYS A 51 2.86 4.89 8.73
C CYS A 51 1.59 5.04 7.90
N TRP A 52 1.71 5.52 6.66
CA TRP A 52 0.62 5.63 5.71
C TRP A 52 0.03 4.25 5.39
N LEU A 53 0.89 3.28 5.07
CA LEU A 53 0.46 1.92 4.75
C LEU A 53 -0.17 1.22 5.98
N ASP A 54 0.44 1.34 7.16
CA ASP A 54 -0.14 0.80 8.41
C ASP A 54 -1.53 1.38 8.67
N GLY A 55 -1.71 2.68 8.43
CA GLY A 55 -3.01 3.33 8.57
C GLY A 55 -4.05 2.73 7.63
N TYR A 56 -3.74 2.55 6.35
CA TYR A 56 -4.68 1.93 5.40
C TYR A 56 -4.99 0.48 5.75
N LEU A 57 -4.02 -0.28 6.27
CA LEU A 57 -4.27 -1.64 6.74
C LEU A 57 -5.22 -1.65 7.95
N ARG A 58 -5.16 -0.65 8.83
CA ARG A 58 -6.12 -0.52 9.95
C ARG A 58 -7.52 -0.18 9.47
N VAL A 59 -7.64 0.71 8.48
CA VAL A 59 -8.91 1.02 7.83
C VAL A 59 -9.52 -0.26 7.24
N PHE A 60 -8.70 -1.03 6.50
CA PHE A 60 -9.10 -2.34 5.99
C PHE A 60 -9.54 -3.28 7.11
N GLN A 61 -8.76 -3.43 8.17
CA GLN A 61 -9.06 -4.34 9.28
C GLN A 61 -10.40 -4.02 9.93
N HIS A 62 -10.72 -2.73 10.08
CA HIS A 62 -11.99 -2.27 10.63
C HIS A 62 -13.16 -2.55 9.67
N ALA A 63 -13.00 -2.20 8.39
CA ALA A 63 -14.03 -2.39 7.39
C ALA A 63 -14.30 -3.88 7.09
N ARG A 64 -13.31 -4.78 7.25
CA ARG A 64 -13.38 -6.20 6.86
C ARG A 64 -14.64 -6.93 7.31
N TYR A 65 -15.16 -6.60 8.50
CA TYR A 65 -16.33 -7.28 9.09
C TYR A 65 -17.64 -6.48 8.97
N GLN A 66 -17.56 -5.21 8.57
CA GLN A 66 -18.71 -4.29 8.54
C GLN A 66 -19.12 -3.93 7.12
N ASP A 67 -18.13 -3.72 6.24
CA ASP A 67 -18.31 -3.35 4.85
C ASP A 67 -17.22 -4.00 4.00
N GLN A 68 -17.56 -5.14 3.41
CA GLN A 68 -16.66 -5.93 2.57
C GLN A 68 -16.18 -5.14 1.34
N GLN A 69 -17.04 -4.28 0.80
CA GLN A 69 -16.72 -3.50 -0.38
C GLN A 69 -15.71 -2.41 -0.05
N LYS A 70 -15.93 -1.68 1.06
CA LYS A 70 -14.99 -0.68 1.57
C LYS A 70 -13.64 -1.31 1.91
N ALA A 71 -13.64 -2.46 2.59
CA ALA A 71 -12.40 -3.18 2.92
C ALA A 71 -11.58 -3.48 1.66
N TYR A 72 -12.21 -4.06 0.64
CA TYR A 72 -11.55 -4.34 -0.62
C TYR A 72 -11.05 -3.07 -1.33
N GLN A 73 -11.87 -2.02 -1.34
CA GLN A 73 -11.49 -0.72 -1.92
C GLN A 73 -10.29 -0.09 -1.20
N SER A 74 -10.18 -0.22 0.13
CA SER A 74 -9.03 0.26 0.88
C SER A 74 -7.74 -0.45 0.45
N LEU A 75 -7.79 -1.77 0.23
CA LEU A 75 -6.64 -2.52 -0.27
C LEU A 75 -6.28 -2.12 -1.70
N LEU A 76 -7.27 -1.99 -2.60
CA LEU A 76 -7.02 -1.57 -3.98
C LEU A 76 -6.44 -0.16 -4.06
N TYR A 77 -6.94 0.76 -3.24
CA TYR A 77 -6.42 2.13 -3.18
C TYR A 77 -4.97 2.15 -2.71
N ALA A 78 -4.68 1.39 -1.63
CA ALA A 78 -3.33 1.27 -1.11
C ALA A 78 -2.37 0.71 -2.17
N SER A 79 -2.77 -0.37 -2.84
CA SER A 79 -2.01 -0.95 -3.95
C SER A 79 -1.80 0.06 -5.07
N ALA A 80 -2.86 0.68 -5.61
CA ALA A 80 -2.75 1.63 -6.72
C ALA A 80 -1.77 2.79 -6.43
N LYS A 81 -1.74 3.28 -5.18
CA LYS A 81 -0.78 4.31 -4.78
C LYS A 81 0.67 3.82 -4.73
N LEU A 82 0.91 2.60 -4.26
CA LEU A 82 2.24 2.00 -4.32
C LEU A 82 2.67 1.69 -5.76
N GLU A 83 1.75 1.25 -6.62
CA GLU A 83 2.02 1.02 -8.05
C GLU A 83 2.39 2.33 -8.75
N GLN A 84 1.62 3.39 -8.51
CA GLN A 84 1.91 4.73 -9.02
C GLN A 84 3.32 5.18 -8.61
N THR A 85 3.65 5.02 -7.32
CA THR A 85 4.96 5.39 -6.75
C THR A 85 6.09 4.58 -7.37
N ALA A 86 5.90 3.27 -7.55
CA ALA A 86 6.91 2.39 -8.15
C ALA A 86 7.18 2.73 -9.62
N CYS A 87 6.14 3.10 -10.37
CA CYS A 87 6.24 3.42 -11.80
C CYS A 87 6.75 4.84 -12.10
N GLN A 88 6.79 5.73 -11.11
CA GLN A 88 7.29 7.10 -11.29
C GLN A 88 8.80 7.11 -11.61
N SER A 89 9.19 7.76 -12.70
CA SER A 89 10.57 7.76 -13.19
C SER A 89 11.55 8.36 -12.17
N MET A 90 11.16 9.45 -11.50
CA MET A 90 12.00 10.22 -10.56
C MET A 90 12.06 9.63 -9.15
N THR A 91 11.31 8.57 -8.86
CA THR A 91 11.30 7.95 -7.54
C THR A 91 12.56 7.12 -7.32
N ASP A 92 13.17 7.30 -6.14
CA ASP A 92 14.34 6.55 -5.69
C ASP A 92 14.14 5.03 -5.78
N LEU A 93 15.20 4.31 -6.15
CA LEU A 93 15.16 2.86 -6.36
C LEU A 93 14.76 2.08 -5.10
N HIS A 94 15.14 2.55 -3.91
CA HIS A 94 14.77 1.91 -2.65
C HIS A 94 13.28 2.12 -2.32
N ILE A 95 12.71 3.29 -2.65
CA ILE A 95 11.25 3.49 -2.54
C ILE A 95 10.52 2.55 -3.50
N LYS A 96 10.99 2.42 -4.74
CA LYS A 96 10.42 1.48 -5.72
C LYS A 96 10.47 0.03 -5.22
N ASP A 97 11.63 -0.40 -4.71
CA ASP A 97 11.81 -1.74 -4.12
C ASP A 97 10.86 -1.99 -2.96
N TRP A 98 10.77 -1.02 -2.05
CA TRP A 98 9.88 -1.11 -0.92
C TRP A 98 8.41 -1.21 -1.36
N CYS A 99 7.99 -0.38 -2.31
CA CYS A 99 6.63 -0.40 -2.86
C CYS A 99 6.30 -1.75 -3.50
N LEU A 100 7.19 -2.29 -4.33
CA LEU A 100 6.97 -3.57 -5.03
C LEU A 100 6.94 -4.76 -4.06
N LYS A 101 7.80 -4.79 -3.05
CA LYS A 101 7.74 -5.79 -1.97
C LYS A 101 6.42 -5.72 -1.21
N ARG A 102 5.94 -4.51 -0.88
CA ARG A 102 4.66 -4.34 -0.18
C ARG A 102 3.44 -4.64 -1.05
N LEU A 103 3.52 -4.37 -2.35
CA LEU A 103 2.48 -4.75 -3.31
C LEU A 103 2.27 -6.26 -3.36
N GLN A 104 3.33 -7.07 -3.32
CA GLN A 104 3.18 -8.53 -3.24
C GLN A 104 2.35 -8.94 -2.01
N HIS A 105 2.65 -8.37 -0.84
CA HIS A 105 1.89 -8.64 0.39
C HIS A 105 0.44 -8.17 0.30
N LEU A 106 0.18 -6.99 -0.26
CA LEU A 106 -1.18 -6.48 -0.46
C LEU A 106 -1.98 -7.35 -1.43
N THR A 107 -1.36 -7.81 -2.51
CA THR A 107 -1.99 -8.75 -3.46
C THR A 107 -2.41 -10.03 -2.74
N VAL A 108 -1.51 -10.65 -1.97
CA VAL A 108 -1.84 -11.87 -1.20
C VAL A 108 -2.98 -11.60 -0.21
N LEU A 109 -2.89 -10.52 0.56
CA LEU A 109 -3.93 -10.15 1.53
C LEU A 109 -5.30 -9.93 0.86
N ALA A 110 -5.34 -9.29 -0.30
CA ALA A 110 -6.55 -9.09 -1.06
C ALA A 110 -7.10 -10.40 -1.64
N LEU A 111 -6.24 -11.34 -2.06
CA LEU A 111 -6.67 -12.67 -2.52
C LEU A 111 -7.26 -13.49 -1.38
N GLU A 112 -6.60 -13.50 -0.22
CA GLU A 112 -7.11 -14.12 0.99
C GLU A 112 -8.47 -13.53 1.38
N PHE A 113 -8.60 -12.20 1.31
CA PHE A 113 -9.85 -11.53 1.56
C PHE A 113 -10.94 -11.99 0.59
N CYS A 114 -10.69 -11.99 -0.73
CA CYS A 114 -11.64 -12.47 -1.73
C CYS A 114 -12.09 -13.92 -1.47
N ASN A 115 -11.14 -14.81 -1.12
CA ASN A 115 -11.41 -16.22 -0.87
C ASN A 115 -12.29 -16.46 0.38
N GLN A 116 -12.35 -15.51 1.31
CA GLN A 116 -13.14 -15.62 2.54
C GLN A 116 -14.57 -15.08 2.41
N GLN A 117 -14.95 -14.56 1.25
CA GLN A 117 -16.27 -13.96 1.05
C GLN A 117 -17.33 -14.99 0.65
N ASN A 118 -18.59 -14.70 0.94
CA ASN A 118 -19.69 -15.64 0.64
C ASN A 118 -20.02 -15.70 -0.86
N ASP A 119 -19.99 -14.58 -1.59
CA ASP A 119 -20.30 -14.52 -3.03
C ASP A 119 -19.06 -14.84 -3.89
N GLN A 120 -18.71 -16.11 -3.95
CA GLN A 120 -17.50 -16.56 -4.65
C GLN A 120 -17.49 -16.18 -6.14
N THR A 121 -18.63 -16.07 -6.81
CA THR A 121 -18.68 -15.70 -8.24
C THR A 121 -18.12 -14.30 -8.46
N LYS A 122 -18.57 -13.32 -7.67
CA LYS A 122 -18.07 -11.94 -7.73
C LYS A 122 -16.61 -11.86 -7.31
N TRP A 123 -16.25 -12.49 -6.19
CA TRP A 123 -14.93 -12.34 -5.58
C TRP A 123 -13.82 -13.09 -6.32
N GLN A 124 -14.13 -14.19 -7.00
CA GLN A 124 -13.18 -14.85 -7.91
C GLN A 124 -12.87 -13.98 -9.13
N GLN A 125 -13.85 -13.28 -9.70
CA GLN A 125 -13.59 -12.34 -10.79
C GLN A 125 -12.66 -11.20 -10.34
N HIS A 126 -12.86 -10.67 -9.13
CA HIS A 126 -11.98 -9.67 -8.54
C HIS A 126 -10.57 -10.21 -8.29
N ALA A 127 -10.45 -11.43 -7.76
CA ALA A 127 -9.16 -12.10 -7.54
C ALA A 127 -8.39 -12.31 -8.85
N ASN A 128 -9.04 -12.82 -9.90
CA ASN A 128 -8.42 -13.07 -11.20
C ASN A 128 -7.88 -11.77 -11.84
N LYS A 129 -8.69 -10.71 -11.87
CA LYS A 129 -8.27 -9.40 -12.38
C LYS A 129 -7.05 -8.84 -11.63
N MET A 130 -7.02 -9.03 -10.31
CA MET A 130 -5.91 -8.56 -9.48
C MET A 130 -4.62 -9.35 -9.75
N ILE A 131 -4.71 -10.67 -9.93
CA ILE A 131 -3.57 -11.51 -10.32
C ILE A 131 -3.03 -11.05 -11.68
N GLU A 132 -3.89 -10.85 -12.67
CA GLU A 132 -3.51 -10.40 -14.01
C GLU A 132 -2.79 -9.05 -13.97
N SER A 133 -3.35 -8.08 -13.25
CA SER A 133 -2.77 -6.75 -13.07
C SER A 133 -1.41 -6.80 -12.37
N HIS A 134 -1.31 -7.56 -11.27
CA HIS A 134 -0.06 -7.72 -10.53
C HIS A 134 1.03 -8.38 -11.38
N VAL A 135 0.71 -9.44 -12.12
CA VAL A 135 1.66 -10.11 -13.02
C VAL A 135 2.11 -9.18 -14.14
N ALA A 136 1.20 -8.40 -14.73
CA ALA A 136 1.53 -7.43 -15.76
C ALA A 136 2.50 -6.36 -15.25
N LEU A 137 2.23 -5.81 -14.06
CA LEU A 137 3.11 -4.84 -13.41
C LEU A 137 4.51 -5.43 -13.13
N MET A 138 4.57 -6.60 -12.51
CA MET A 138 5.84 -7.23 -12.14
C MET A 138 6.71 -7.55 -13.36
N ARG A 139 6.08 -7.87 -14.50
CA ARG A 139 6.77 -8.01 -15.79
C ARG A 139 7.26 -6.66 -16.32
N ALA A 140 6.41 -5.64 -16.35
CA ALA A 140 6.76 -4.32 -16.85
C ALA A 140 7.93 -3.67 -16.08
N MET A 141 8.01 -3.93 -14.78
CA MET A 141 9.09 -3.43 -13.91
C MET A 141 10.39 -4.25 -13.99
N ASN A 142 10.44 -5.33 -14.80
CA ASN A 142 11.57 -6.27 -14.86
C ASN A 142 12.06 -6.76 -13.48
N TRP A 143 11.17 -6.76 -12.50
CA TRP A 143 11.51 -7.00 -11.10
C TRP A 143 12.07 -8.42 -10.88
N ASN A 144 11.57 -9.38 -11.65
CA ASN A 144 12.00 -10.77 -11.50
C ASN A 144 13.39 -11.06 -12.11
N GLU A 145 13.97 -10.12 -12.89
CA GLU A 145 15.23 -10.33 -13.61
C GLU A 145 16.39 -9.45 -13.10
N ALA A 146 16.14 -8.19 -12.74
CA ALA A 146 17.20 -7.26 -12.33
C ALA A 146 17.85 -7.64 -10.97
N TRP A 147 17.05 -8.05 -9.98
CA TRP A 147 17.52 -8.32 -8.61
C TRP A 147 18.33 -9.62 -8.47
N LYS A 148 18.21 -10.53 -9.43
CA LYS A 148 19.08 -11.71 -9.50
C LYS A 148 20.51 -11.36 -9.89
N ASN A 149 20.73 -10.26 -10.59
CA ASN A 149 22.06 -9.85 -11.04
C ASN A 149 22.79 -8.99 -10.00
N ASP A 150 22.08 -8.13 -9.27
CA ASP A 150 22.70 -7.30 -8.22
C ASP A 150 23.14 -8.11 -6.99
N LEU A 151 22.46 -9.22 -6.65
CA LEU A 151 22.94 -10.15 -5.60
C LEU A 151 24.14 -10.99 -6.05
N ARG A 152 24.34 -11.20 -7.35
CA ARG A 152 25.48 -11.95 -7.90
C ARG A 152 26.77 -11.13 -8.00
N LEU A 153 26.67 -9.81 -7.95
CA LEU A 153 27.82 -8.91 -7.99
C LEU A 153 28.39 -8.58 -6.59
N ARG A 154 27.82 -9.15 -5.52
CA ARG A 154 28.28 -8.99 -4.12
C ARG A 154 28.76 -10.30 -3.46
N HIS A 155 29.12 -11.31 -4.23
CA HIS A 155 29.75 -12.54 -3.74
C HIS A 155 31.11 -12.78 -4.38
#